data_AF-A0A4D7AXR9-F1
#
_entry.id   AF-A0A4D7AXR9-F1
#
_cell.length_a   1.000
_cell.length_b   1.000
_cell.length_c   1.000
_cell.angle_alpha   90.00
_cell.angle_beta   90.00
_cell.angle_gamma   90.00
#
_symmetry.space_group_name_H-M   'P 1'
#
loop_
_entity.id
_entity.type
_entity.pdbx_description
1 polymer ?
#
loop_
_entity_poly.entity_id
_entity_poly.type
_entity_poly.pdbx_seq_one_letter_code
_entity_poly.pdbx_strand_id
1 'polypeptide(L)'
;MKHSTGLVALAAVLASLAAAAPAVARDVSCRIEQQGKVVLDRTCDFQADGRDGSFVLSARGRHGNLLPRISMVTVSVVSPGVAEVRGLTLDGINSRWGEARRSARDGACWEGSDFRICAH
;
A
#
# COMPACT_ATOMS: atom_id res chain seq x y z
N MET A 1 -34.60 59.85 9.77
CA MET A 1 -33.81 60.03 8.53
C MET A 1 -32.33 60.05 8.91
N LYS A 2 -31.48 59.43 8.06
CA LYS A 2 -30.01 59.20 8.14
C LYS A 2 -29.61 57.81 8.66
N HIS A 3 -29.54 56.87 7.72
CA HIS A 3 -28.80 55.62 7.81
C HIS A 3 -27.30 55.90 7.68
N SER A 4 -26.48 55.30 8.53
CA SER A 4 -25.01 55.35 8.43
C SER A 4 -24.47 53.93 8.55
N THR A 5 -23.96 53.42 7.41
CA THR A 5 -22.75 52.60 7.23
C THR A 5 -22.53 51.46 8.24
N GLY A 6 -22.68 50.17 7.90
CA GLY A 6 -22.15 49.49 6.72
C GLY A 6 -20.74 48.95 7.00
N LEU A 7 -20.62 47.77 7.61
CA LEU A 7 -19.40 46.97 7.62
C LEU A 7 -19.78 45.48 7.55
N VAL A 8 -19.87 44.97 6.33
CA VAL A 8 -19.87 43.53 6.07
C VAL A 8 -18.42 43.08 6.18
N ALA A 9 -18.09 42.36 7.26
CA ALA A 9 -16.79 41.72 7.39
C ALA A 9 -16.71 40.56 6.39
N LEU A 10 -15.99 40.75 5.28
CA LEU A 10 -15.63 39.68 4.37
C LEU A 10 -14.57 38.79 5.06
N ALA A 11 -15.00 37.71 5.69
CA ALA A 11 -14.10 36.64 6.13
C ALA A 11 -13.64 35.85 4.89
N ALA A 12 -12.43 36.12 4.40
CA ALA A 12 -11.81 35.33 3.36
C ALA A 12 -11.43 33.95 3.92
N VAL A 13 -12.23 32.93 3.62
CA VAL A 13 -11.90 31.52 3.90
C VAL A 13 -10.81 31.09 2.92
N LEU A 14 -9.56 31.17 3.35
CA LEU A 14 -8.42 30.57 2.66
C LEU A 14 -8.51 29.05 2.77
N ALA A 15 -9.20 28.41 1.82
CA ALA A 15 -9.22 26.97 1.68
C ALA A 15 -7.80 26.47 1.33
N SER A 16 -7.12 25.86 2.29
CA SER A 16 -5.80 25.24 2.09
C SER A 16 -5.96 24.01 1.19
N LEU A 17 -5.55 24.12 -0.07
CA LEU A 17 -5.34 22.95 -0.93
C LEU A 17 -4.12 22.20 -0.41
N ALA A 18 -4.34 21.23 0.48
CA ALA A 18 -3.32 20.24 0.81
C ALA A 18 -3.10 19.33 -0.41
N ALA A 19 -2.11 19.66 -1.24
CA ALA A 19 -1.65 18.75 -2.28
C ALA A 19 -1.05 17.51 -1.60
N ALA A 20 -1.67 16.34 -1.80
CA ALA A 20 -1.10 15.08 -1.34
C ALA A 20 0.18 14.82 -2.13
N ALA A 21 1.34 14.94 -1.48
CA ALA A 21 2.60 14.52 -2.07
C ALA A 21 2.54 13.00 -2.37
N PRO A 22 3.13 12.54 -3.49
CA PRO A 22 3.18 11.11 -3.77
C PRO A 22 3.91 10.38 -2.64
N ALA A 23 3.35 9.25 -2.20
CA ALA A 23 3.97 8.42 -1.17
C ALA A 23 5.31 7.90 -1.70
N VAL A 24 6.41 8.40 -1.13
CA VAL A 24 7.75 7.92 -1.46
C VAL A 24 7.91 6.49 -0.94
N ALA A 25 8.34 5.58 -1.80
CA ALA A 25 8.65 4.23 -1.39
C ALA A 25 9.79 4.23 -0.35
N ARG A 26 9.66 3.40 0.68
CA ARG A 26 10.66 3.25 1.75
C ARG A 26 11.16 1.81 1.83
N ASP A 27 12.36 1.62 2.33
CA ASP A 27 12.92 0.29 2.57
C ASP A 27 12.17 -0.42 3.71
N VAL A 28 11.83 -1.70 3.51
CA VAL A 28 11.28 -2.63 4.52
C VAL A 28 11.94 -4.00 4.41
N SER A 29 11.92 -4.78 5.48
CA SER A 29 12.24 -6.22 5.37
C SER A 29 11.01 -6.98 4.88
N CYS A 30 11.12 -7.62 3.72
CA CYS A 30 10.06 -8.44 3.17
C CYS A 30 10.32 -9.91 3.40
N ARG A 31 9.24 -10.64 3.69
CA ARG A 31 9.22 -12.09 3.62
C ARG A 31 7.98 -12.55 2.87
N ILE A 32 8.17 -13.34 1.80
CA ILE A 32 7.07 -13.97 1.06
C ILE A 32 7.25 -15.48 1.11
N GLU A 33 6.20 -16.16 1.52
CA GLU A 33 6.10 -17.61 1.50
C GLU A 33 5.04 -18.03 0.49
N GLN A 34 5.29 -19.14 -0.22
CA GLN A 34 4.35 -19.82 -1.09
C GLN A 34 4.41 -21.32 -0.79
N GLN A 35 3.25 -21.94 -0.59
CA GLN A 35 3.11 -23.37 -0.27
C GLN A 35 4.01 -23.78 0.92
N GLY A 36 4.08 -22.93 1.95
CA GLY A 36 4.89 -23.15 3.15
C GLY A 36 6.40 -22.99 2.96
N LYS A 37 6.87 -22.51 1.81
CA LYS A 37 8.29 -22.27 1.52
C LYS A 37 8.57 -20.78 1.40
N VAL A 38 9.66 -20.33 2.03
CA VAL A 38 10.18 -18.97 1.83
C VAL A 38 10.69 -18.84 0.41
N VAL A 39 10.06 -17.99 -0.39
CA VAL A 39 10.47 -17.68 -1.77
C VAL A 39 11.13 -16.31 -1.90
N LEU A 40 11.00 -15.48 -0.86
CA LEU A 40 11.69 -14.19 -0.74
C LEU A 40 11.91 -13.85 0.72
N ASP A 41 13.14 -13.41 1.04
CA ASP A 41 13.52 -12.88 2.34
C ASP A 41 14.66 -11.86 2.15
N ARG A 42 14.31 -10.59 1.97
CA ARG A 42 15.24 -9.49 1.64
C ARG A 42 14.58 -8.12 1.79
N THR A 43 15.37 -7.05 1.70
CA THR A 43 14.85 -5.68 1.62
C THR A 43 14.10 -5.43 0.31
N CYS A 44 12.94 -4.77 0.41
CA CYS A 44 12.14 -4.28 -0.72
C CYS A 44 11.81 -2.79 -0.58
N ASP A 45 11.32 -2.24 -1.68
CA ASP A 45 10.61 -0.97 -1.68
C ASP A 45 9.15 -1.21 -1.26
N PHE A 46 8.71 -0.50 -0.23
CA PHE A 46 7.34 -0.46 0.25
C PHE A 46 6.72 0.88 -0.08
N GLN A 47 5.57 0.86 -0.75
CA GLN A 47 4.77 2.05 -0.99
C GLN A 47 3.39 1.85 -0.36
N ALA A 48 3.03 2.72 0.60
CA ALA A 48 1.68 2.75 1.12
C ALA A 48 0.70 3.18 0.02
N ASP A 49 -0.44 2.49 -0.07
CA ASP A 49 -1.52 2.82 -0.98
C ASP A 49 -2.74 3.27 -0.15
N GLY A 50 -2.83 4.56 0.13
CA GLY A 50 -3.85 5.10 1.03
C GLY A 50 -3.52 4.94 2.52
N ARG A 51 -4.56 4.87 3.36
CA ARG A 51 -4.46 4.92 4.85
C ARG A 51 -5.06 3.71 5.56
N ASP A 52 -5.61 2.77 4.82
CA ASP A 52 -6.28 1.57 5.34
C ASP A 52 -5.31 0.40 5.59
N GLY A 53 -4.03 0.60 5.27
CA GLY A 53 -3.00 -0.41 5.37
C GLY A 53 -2.79 -1.21 4.09
N SER A 54 -3.36 -0.78 2.96
CA SER A 54 -2.99 -1.26 1.63
C SER A 54 -1.59 -0.80 1.25
N PHE A 55 -0.88 -1.60 0.45
CA PHE A 55 0.47 -1.30 0.01
C PHE A 55 0.90 -2.07 -1.23
N VAL A 56 2.00 -1.61 -1.82
CA VAL A 56 2.72 -2.27 -2.89
C VAL A 56 4.13 -2.60 -2.42
N LEU A 57 4.58 -3.82 -2.72
CA LEU A 57 5.97 -4.24 -2.61
C LEU A 57 6.58 -4.37 -4.00
N SER A 58 7.78 -3.84 -4.18
CA SER A 58 8.60 -4.03 -5.38
C SER A 58 10.05 -4.27 -5.02
N ALA A 59 10.84 -4.80 -5.95
CA ALA A 59 12.27 -4.95 -5.73
C ALA A 59 12.94 -3.59 -5.55
N ARG A 60 13.86 -3.50 -4.58
CA ARG A 60 14.67 -2.31 -4.34
C ARG A 60 15.64 -2.03 -5.49
N GLY A 61 15.60 -0.83 -6.05
CA GLY A 61 16.62 -0.31 -6.98
C GLY A 61 16.96 -1.26 -8.13
N ARG A 62 18.22 -1.71 -8.23
CA ARG A 62 18.70 -2.59 -9.32
C ARG A 62 18.46 -4.08 -9.09
N HIS A 63 17.72 -4.47 -8.06
CA HIS A 63 17.49 -5.90 -7.74
C HIS A 63 16.55 -6.62 -8.74
N GLY A 64 16.19 -5.98 -9.86
CA GLY A 64 15.36 -6.56 -10.90
C GLY A 64 13.91 -6.67 -10.45
N ASN A 65 13.38 -7.90 -10.45
CA ASN A 65 11.98 -8.18 -10.13
C ASN A 65 11.80 -8.58 -8.67
N LEU A 66 10.59 -8.42 -8.11
CA LEU A 66 10.31 -8.82 -6.73
C LEU A 66 10.47 -10.35 -6.59
N LEU A 67 9.77 -11.11 -7.44
CA LEU A 67 9.87 -12.57 -7.54
C LEU A 67 10.15 -12.97 -9.01
N PRO A 68 10.49 -14.24 -9.29
CA PRO A 68 10.58 -14.71 -10.67
C PRO A 68 9.29 -14.41 -11.45
N ARG A 69 9.42 -13.61 -12.51
CA ARG A 69 8.33 -13.15 -13.40
C ARG A 69 7.27 -12.23 -12.75
N ILE A 70 7.50 -11.72 -11.54
CA ILE A 70 6.58 -10.80 -10.85
C ILE A 70 7.33 -9.54 -10.44
N SER A 71 6.93 -8.39 -10.97
CA SER A 71 7.58 -7.10 -10.72
C SER A 71 7.18 -6.51 -9.37
N MET A 72 5.90 -6.62 -9.01
CA MET A 72 5.36 -6.11 -7.76
C MET A 72 4.22 -6.99 -7.23
N VAL A 73 4.00 -6.90 -5.92
CA VAL A 73 2.85 -7.49 -5.22
C VAL A 73 2.08 -6.37 -4.54
N THR A 74 0.77 -6.34 -4.76
CA THR A 74 -0.16 -5.39 -4.15
C THR A 74 -1.02 -6.12 -3.14
N VAL A 75 -1.12 -5.56 -1.94
CA VAL A 75 -2.06 -5.95 -0.89
C VAL A 75 -3.09 -4.83 -0.78
N SER A 76 -4.32 -5.09 -1.19
CA SER A 76 -5.43 -4.11 -1.16
C SER A 76 -6.42 -4.49 -0.07
N VAL A 77 -6.48 -3.70 1.00
CA VAL A 77 -7.43 -3.90 2.09
C VAL A 77 -8.84 -3.63 1.58
N VAL A 78 -9.74 -4.62 1.73
CA VAL A 78 -11.14 -4.53 1.26
C VAL A 78 -12.12 -4.38 2.42
N SER A 79 -11.71 -4.79 3.62
CA SER A 79 -12.45 -4.57 4.87
C SER A 79 -11.48 -4.73 6.06
N PRO A 80 -11.87 -4.35 7.29
CA PRO A 80 -10.99 -4.46 8.44
C PRO A 80 -10.40 -5.87 8.61
N GLY A 81 -9.08 -5.99 8.48
CA GLY A 81 -8.35 -7.25 8.62
C GLY A 81 -8.39 -8.18 7.39
N VAL A 82 -9.01 -7.78 6.28
CA VAL A 82 -9.12 -8.57 5.05
C VAL A 82 -8.58 -7.78 3.85
N ALA A 83 -7.75 -8.43 3.04
CA ALA A 83 -7.18 -7.86 1.83
C ALA A 83 -7.29 -8.82 0.63
N GLU A 84 -7.33 -8.26 -0.56
CA GLU A 84 -7.12 -8.97 -1.81
C GLU A 84 -5.67 -8.78 -2.28
N VAL A 85 -4.99 -9.89 -2.60
CA VAL A 85 -3.59 -9.89 -2.99
C VAL A 85 -3.45 -10.18 -4.48
N ARG A 86 -2.62 -9.37 -5.14
CA ARG A 86 -2.35 -9.44 -6.58
C ARG A 86 -0.87 -9.32 -6.86
N GLY A 87 -0.37 -10.06 -7.84
CA GLY A 87 0.97 -9.89 -8.39
C GLY A 87 0.90 -9.36 -9.82
N LEU A 88 1.72 -8.36 -10.16
CA LEU A 88 1.88 -7.90 -11.53
C LEU A 88 3.01 -8.69 -12.19
N THR A 89 2.71 -9.39 -13.28
CA THR A 89 3.74 -10.09 -14.06
C THR A 89 4.58 -9.12 -14.89
N LEU A 90 5.71 -9.59 -15.41
CA LEU A 90 6.55 -8.78 -16.32
C LEU A 90 5.85 -8.44 -17.65
N ASP A 91 4.85 -9.24 -18.02
CA ASP A 91 4.02 -9.01 -19.22
C ASP A 91 2.84 -8.06 -18.93
N GLY A 92 2.78 -7.45 -17.74
CA GLY A 92 1.72 -6.54 -17.33
C GLY A 92 0.41 -7.22 -16.93
N ILE A 93 0.42 -8.54 -16.73
CA ILE A 93 -0.78 -9.30 -16.34
C ILE A 93 -0.98 -9.19 -14.84
N ASN A 94 -2.18 -8.80 -14.42
CA ASN A 94 -2.56 -8.77 -13.02
C ASN A 94 -3.05 -10.16 -12.58
N SER A 95 -2.20 -10.90 -11.87
CA SER A 95 -2.49 -12.23 -11.35
C SER A 95 -3.08 -12.14 -9.94
N ARG A 96 -4.33 -12.54 -9.79
CA ARG A 96 -4.99 -12.63 -8.47
C ARG A 96 -4.44 -13.83 -7.72
N TRP A 97 -3.86 -13.59 -6.54
CA TRP A 97 -3.45 -14.65 -5.62
C TRP A 97 -4.61 -15.04 -4.71
N GLY A 98 -5.41 -14.06 -4.25
CA GLY A 98 -6.64 -14.30 -3.50
C GLY A 98 -6.81 -13.43 -2.27
N GLU A 99 -7.79 -13.78 -1.44
CA GLU A 99 -8.01 -13.16 -0.13
C GLU A 99 -6.87 -13.53 0.82
N ALA A 100 -6.45 -12.56 1.65
CA ALA A 100 -5.57 -12.77 2.78
C ALA A 100 -6.13 -12.06 4.02
N ARG A 101 -5.86 -12.63 5.19
CA ARG A 101 -6.19 -12.03 6.49
C ARG A 101 -4.96 -11.50 7.19
N ARG A 102 -5.11 -10.36 7.86
CA ARG A 102 -4.02 -9.82 8.68
C ARG A 102 -3.74 -10.78 9.84
N SER A 103 -2.48 -11.15 10.03
CA SER A 103 -2.10 -12.06 11.10
C SER A 103 -2.32 -11.41 12.47
N ALA A 104 -2.93 -12.15 13.39
CA ALA A 104 -3.13 -11.71 14.78
C ALA A 104 -1.83 -11.76 15.60
N ARG A 105 -0.85 -12.56 15.18
CA ARG A 105 0.45 -12.69 15.87
C ARG A 105 1.47 -11.68 15.37
N ASP A 106 1.35 -11.29 14.11
CA ASP A 106 2.31 -10.42 13.44
C ASP A 106 1.59 -9.46 12.50
N GLY A 107 1.34 -8.25 13.00
CA GLY A 107 0.59 -7.24 12.26
C GLY A 107 1.23 -6.82 10.93
N ALA A 108 2.51 -7.12 10.70
CA ALA A 108 3.17 -6.85 9.41
C ALA A 108 2.81 -7.88 8.32
N CYS A 109 2.15 -8.98 8.68
CA CYS A 109 1.90 -10.11 7.79
C CYS A 109 0.42 -10.28 7.39
N TRP A 110 0.24 -10.73 6.16
CA TRP A 110 -1.03 -11.15 5.57
C TRP A 110 -0.95 -12.63 5.17
N GLU A 111 -1.94 -13.40 5.60
CA GLU A 111 -2.01 -14.86 5.47
C GLU A 111 -3.13 -15.23 4.49
N GLY A 112 -2.75 -15.78 3.33
CA GLY A 112 -3.67 -16.38 2.35
C GLY A 112 -3.78 -17.89 2.53
N SER A 113 -4.52 -18.55 1.62
CA SER A 113 -4.71 -20.01 1.65
C SER A 113 -3.40 -20.80 1.48
N ASP A 114 -2.48 -20.29 0.67
CA ASP A 114 -1.25 -20.95 0.26
C ASP A 114 -0.06 -19.99 0.17
N PHE A 115 -0.20 -18.77 0.66
CA PHE A 115 0.87 -17.77 0.68
C PHE A 115 0.84 -16.95 1.97
N ARG A 116 1.99 -16.35 2.29
CA ARG A 116 2.15 -15.36 3.36
C ARG A 116 2.99 -14.20 2.86
N ILE A 117 2.59 -12.97 3.13
CA ILE A 117 3.35 -11.76 2.77
C ILE A 117 3.55 -10.92 4.02
N CYS A 118 4.81 -10.60 4.34
CA CYS A 118 5.18 -9.75 5.46
C CYS A 118 6.00 -8.55 4.99
N ALA A 119 5.76 -7.39 5.60
CA ALA A 119 6.50 -6.15 5.36
C ALA A 119 6.83 -5.47 6.71
N HIS A 120 8.03 -5.72 7.24
CA HIS A 120 8.51 -5.22 8.54
C HIS A 120 9.28 -3.90 8.42
#